data_AF-A0A1H7EYJ5-F1
#
_entry.id   AF-A0A1H7EYJ5-F1
#
_cell.length_a   1.000
_cell.length_b   1.000
_cell.length_c   1.000
_cell.angle_alpha   90.00
_cell.angle_beta   90.00
_cell.angle_gamma   90.00
#
_symmetry.space_group_name_H-M   'P 1'
#
loop_
_entity.id
_entity.type
_entity.pdbx_description
1 polymer ?
#
loop_
_entity_poly.entity_id
_entity_poly.type
_entity_poly.pdbx_seq_one_letter_code
_entity_poly.pdbx_strand_id
1 'polypeptide(L)' 'MARYLGKETTRVDGLAKVTGKAKYTAEFQIPNVSYGFIVLSTVAKGRITAIDTREAEQAGGVIHVFTHLNAGKLGAGT' A
#
# COMPACT_ATOMS: atom_id res chain seq x y z
N MET A 1 22.51 -10.00 35.22
CA MET A 1 21.14 -10.55 35.32
C MET A 1 20.20 -9.70 34.49
N ALA A 2 19.52 -10.29 33.50
CA ALA A 2 18.79 -9.55 32.48
C ALA A 2 17.56 -8.85 33.06
N ARG A 3 17.59 -7.51 33.10
CA ARG A 3 16.57 -6.63 33.70
C ARG A 3 15.13 -6.87 33.20
N TYR A 4 14.99 -7.42 31.99
CA TYR A 4 13.72 -7.52 31.26
C TYR A 4 13.32 -8.94 30.84
N LEU A 5 14.21 -9.93 30.95
CA LEU A 5 13.93 -11.28 30.47
C LEU A 5 13.03 -12.02 31.48
N GLY A 6 11.92 -12.60 31.00
CA GLY A 6 11.00 -13.41 31.81
C GLY A 6 10.05 -12.62 32.72
N LYS A 7 9.95 -11.30 32.55
CA LYS A 7 9.02 -10.44 33.31
C LYS A 7 7.84 -10.03 32.43
N GLU A 8 6.64 -10.04 33.02
CA GLU A 8 5.48 -9.41 32.41
C GLU A 8 5.73 -7.89 32.30
N THR A 9 5.53 -7.33 31.12
CA THR A 9 5.61 -5.89 30.89
C THR A 9 4.41 -5.43 30.09
N THR A 10 3.86 -4.28 30.49
CA THR A 10 2.86 -3.58 29.68
C THR A 10 3.46 -3.18 28.35
N ARG A 11 2.70 -3.29 27.26
CA ARG A 11 3.14 -2.81 25.95
C ARG A 11 3.26 -1.30 25.93
N VAL A 12 4.42 -0.80 25.52
CA VAL A 12 4.71 0.64 25.40
C VAL A 12 3.70 1.35 24.48
N ASP A 13 3.32 0.69 23.39
CA ASP A 13 2.36 1.22 22.41
C ASP A 13 0.90 0.86 22.70
N GLY A 14 0.65 0.07 23.75
CA GLY A 14 -0.63 -0.58 24.01
C GLY A 14 -1.76 0.42 24.18
N LEU A 15 -1.57 1.38 25.09
CA LEU A 15 -2.57 2.41 25.38
C LEU A 15 -2.92 3.22 24.12
N ALA A 16 -1.91 3.65 23.35
CA ALA A 16 -2.13 4.47 22.16
C ALA A 16 -2.94 3.70 21.09
N LYS A 17 -2.64 2.42 20.88
CA LYS A 17 -3.35 1.56 19.92
C LYS A 17 -4.81 1.31 20.32
N VAL A 18 -5.08 0.99 21.59
CA VAL A 18 -6.46 0.65 22.04
C VAL A 18 -7.36 1.87 22.27
N THR A 19 -6.78 3.06 22.35
CA THR A 19 -7.55 4.32 22.53
C THR A 19 -7.67 5.14 21.24
N GLY A 20 -7.20 4.63 20.10
CA GLY A 20 -7.23 5.36 18.82
C GLY A 20 -6.29 6.56 18.77
N LYS A 21 -5.30 6.64 19.67
CA LYS A 21 -4.29 7.72 19.69
C LYS A 21 -3.08 7.42 18.82
N ALA A 22 -2.85 6.15 18.49
CA ALA A 22 -1.80 5.75 17.58
C ALA A 22 -2.17 6.18 16.15
N LYS A 23 -1.26 6.91 15.49
CA LYS A 23 -1.41 7.28 14.08
C LYS A 23 -0.79 6.22 13.17
N TYR A 24 -1.51 5.88 12.12
CA TYR A 24 -1.09 4.99 11.04
C TYR A 24 -0.91 5.76 9.75
N THR A 25 -0.28 5.13 8.76
CA THR A 25 0.11 5.77 7.49
C THR A 25 -1.04 6.52 6.80
N ALA A 26 -2.26 5.99 6.85
CA ALA A 26 -3.43 6.60 6.23
C ALA A 26 -3.92 7.89 6.92
N GLU A 27 -3.51 8.17 8.16
CA GLU A 27 -3.98 9.32 8.94
C GLU A 27 -3.07 10.55 8.78
N PHE A 28 -1.90 10.38 8.17
CA PHE A 28 -1.01 11.48 7.88
C PHE A 28 -1.54 12.28 6.69
N GLN A 29 -1.84 13.56 6.94
CA GLN A 29 -2.26 14.49 5.90
C GLN A 29 -1.03 14.90 5.08
N ILE A 30 -0.96 14.45 3.83
CA ILE A 30 0.10 14.79 2.89
C ILE A 30 -0.50 15.68 1.80
N PRO A 31 0.03 16.90 1.57
CA PRO A 31 -0.43 17.77 0.49
C PRO A 31 -0.33 17.08 -0.87
N ASN A 32 -1.33 17.26 -1.73
CA ASN A 32 -1.36 16.73 -3.10
C ASN A 32 -1.18 15.21 -3.20
N VAL A 33 -1.66 14.45 -2.21
CA VAL A 33 -1.61 12.98 -2.24
C VAL A 33 -2.49 12.42 -3.36
N SER A 34 -1.92 11.49 -4.13
CA SER A 34 -2.65 10.68 -5.11
C SER A 34 -3.02 9.33 -4.51
N TYR A 35 -4.12 8.74 -4.96
CA TYR A 35 -4.58 7.43 -4.54
C TYR A 35 -4.33 6.40 -5.63
N GLY A 36 -3.82 5.24 -5.25
CA GLY A 36 -3.65 4.09 -6.14
C GLY A 36 -4.69 3.02 -5.85
N PHE A 37 -5.18 2.37 -6.90
CA PHE A 37 -6.04 1.19 -6.81
C PHE A 37 -5.45 0.05 -7.65
N ILE A 38 -5.45 -1.17 -7.11
CA ILE A 38 -4.89 -2.34 -7.77
C ILE A 38 -6.03 -3.19 -8.31
N VAL A 39 -6.06 -3.38 -9.63
CA VAL A 39 -6.94 -4.36 -10.29
C VAL A 39 -6.26 -5.73 -10.27
N LEU A 40 -6.84 -6.68 -9.54
CA LEU A 40 -6.27 -8.02 -9.34
C LEU A 40 -6.78 -9.02 -10.37
N SER A 41 -6.00 -10.08 -10.59
CA SER A 41 -6.41 -11.23 -11.39
C SER A 41 -7.64 -11.91 -10.78
N THR A 42 -8.61 -12.28 -11.61
CA THR A 42 -9.79 -13.06 -11.23
C THR A 42 -9.54 -14.57 -11.27
N VAL A 43 -8.38 -15.00 -11.78
CA VAL A 43 -7.98 -16.41 -11.89
C VAL A 43 -6.64 -16.65 -11.21
N ALA A 44 -6.42 -17.88 -10.73
CA ALA A 44 -5.20 -18.25 -10.02
C ALA A 44 -3.96 -18.34 -10.94
N LYS A 45 -4.14 -18.80 -12.19
CA LYS A 45 -3.05 -18.95 -13.17
C LYS A 45 -3.56 -18.72 -14.58
N GLY A 46 -2.86 -17.90 -15.34
CA GLY A 46 -3.17 -17.60 -16.74
C GLY A 46 -2.08 -16.79 -17.41
N ARG A 47 -2.30 -16.43 -18.67
CA ARG A 47 -1.47 -15.50 -19.43
C ARG A 47 -2.32 -14.28 -19.79
N ILE A 48 -1.78 -13.08 -19.55
CA ILE A 48 -2.39 -11.84 -20.01
C ILE A 48 -2.26 -11.80 -21.54
N THR A 49 -3.39 -11.85 -22.25
CA THR A 49 -3.43 -11.73 -23.73
C THR A 49 -3.62 -10.29 -24.17
N ALA A 50 -4.37 -9.50 -23.40
CA ALA A 50 -4.61 -8.08 -23.63
C ALA A 50 -4.94 -7.37 -22.30
N ILE A 51 -4.70 -6.06 -22.27
CA ILE A 51 -5.18 -5.13 -21.24
C ILE A 51 -5.76 -3.93 -21.99
N ASP A 52 -7.01 -3.59 -21.72
CA ASP A 52 -7.64 -2.38 -22.26
C ASP A 52 -7.81 -1.35 -21.14
N THR A 53 -7.09 -0.24 -21.24
CA THR A 53 -7.07 0.84 -20.24
C THR A 53 -7.81 2.10 -20.69
N ARG A 54 -8.36 2.12 -21.92
CA ARG A 54 -8.81 3.36 -22.59
C ARG A 54 -9.87 4.12 -21.81
N GLU A 55 -10.88 3.42 -21.30
CA GLU A 55 -11.96 4.04 -20.52
C GLU A 55 -11.43 4.60 -19.20
N ALA A 56 -10.59 3.83 -18.49
CA ALA A 56 -10.01 4.24 -17.22
C ALA A 56 -9.10 5.46 -17.38
N GLU A 57 -8.29 5.52 -18.43
CA GLU A 57 -7.40 6.66 -18.72
C GLU A 57 -8.18 7.95 -19.06
N GLN A 58 -9.40 7.82 -19.59
CA GLN A 58 -10.26 8.96 -19.92
C GLN A 58 -11.13 9.42 -18.75
N ALA A 59 -11.21 8.65 -17.68
CA ALA A 59 -12.02 8.99 -16.52
C ALA A 59 -11.46 10.22 -15.79
N GLY A 60 -12.35 11.14 -15.43
CA GLY A 60 -11.98 12.36 -14.71
C GLY A 60 -11.29 12.04 -13.37
N GLY A 61 -10.12 12.64 -13.14
CA GLY A 61 -9.33 12.44 -11.93
C GLY A 61 -8.33 11.29 -11.98
N VAL A 62 -8.34 10.47 -13.04
CA VAL A 62 -7.28 9.48 -13.27
C VAL A 62 -6.01 10.18 -13.75
N ILE A 63 -4.92 9.98 -13.03
CA ILE A 63 -3.61 10.57 -13.37
C ILE A 63 -2.85 9.65 -14.32
N HIS A 64 -2.89 8.34 -14.07
CA HIS A 64 -2.20 7.34 -14.89
C HIS A 64 -2.74 5.93 -14.63
N VAL A 65 -2.67 5.04 -15.63
CA VAL A 65 -2.94 3.61 -15.48
C VAL A 65 -1.66 2.81 -15.71
N PHE A 66 -1.14 2.21 -14.64
CA PHE A 66 0.08 1.40 -14.72
C PHE A 66 -0.24 -0.03 -15.14
N THR A 67 0.57 -0.54 -16.08
CA THR A 67 0.57 -1.94 -16.52
C THR A 67 2.01 -2.42 -16.64
N HIS A 68 2.21 -3.74 -16.79
CA HIS A 68 3.54 -4.28 -17.08
C HIS A 68 4.15 -3.77 -18.40
N LEU A 69 3.37 -3.13 -19.27
CA LEU A 69 3.82 -2.57 -20.55
C LEU A 69 4.44 -1.17 -20.41
N ASN A 70 4.06 -0.42 -19.37
CA ASN A 70 4.49 0.97 -19.16
C ASN A 70 5.17 1.21 -17.81
N ALA A 71 5.09 0.26 -16.88
CA ALA A 71 5.83 0.32 -15.63
C ALA A 71 7.34 0.28 -15.95
N GLY A 72 8.08 1.27 -15.46
CA GLY A 72 9.53 1.30 -15.58
C GLY A 72 10.17 0.04 -15.02
N LYS A 73 11.42 -0.25 -15.43
CA LYS A 73 12.18 -1.35 -14.82
C LYS A 73 12.31 -1.06 -13.33
N LEU A 74 11.96 -2.05 -12.50
CA LEU A 74 12.32 -2.01 -11.10
C LEU A 74 13.85 -1.87 -11.04
N GLY A 75 14.33 -0.81 -10.39
CA GLY A 75 15.77 -0.63 -10.16
C GLY A 75 16.33 -1.86 -9.45
N ALA A 76 17.60 -2.18 -9.69
CA ALA A 76 18.30 -3.14 -8.84
C ALA A 76 18.24 -2.57 -7.41
N GLY A 77 17.49 -3.22 -6.53
CA GLY A 77 17.37 -2.80 -5.14
C GLY A 77 18.78 -2.75 -4.52
N THR A 78 19.28 -1.55 -4.27
CA THR A 78 20.45 -1.31 -3.42
C THR A 78 20.03 -1.36 -1.97
#